data_AF-A0A167PE78-F1
#
_entry.id   AF-A0A167PE78-F1
#
_cell.length_a   1.000
_cell.length_b   1.000
_cell.length_c   1.000
_cell.angle_alpha   90.00
_cell.angle_beta   90.00
_cell.angle_gamma   90.00
#
_symmetry.space_group_name_H-M   'P 1'
#
loop_
_entity.id
_entity.type
_entity.pdbx_description
1 polymer ?
#
loop_
_entity_poly.entity_id
_entity_poly.type
_entity_poly.pdbx_seq_one_letter_code
_entity_poly.pdbx_strand_id
1 'polypeptide(L)'
;MAETLLDLLTNRHSLTKAQLDQFVLTQWQDGKHFNQVPLHALPDYKKYESIGWEKIDCMLTKIVSQQADGLSFGFDMFPPKSAAKGDMHVHPLSSRLISVIEGFGTAIVQTHTGKMTKKDVGPGDVILFPHATPHCFWGAEEAPMVVEVLLGPYVPFEHPLHTVCPIKAKKIANDYPELFKSCDVEELDHIAAKVVALQKQGLVELSEHRVMDWGDEFIQTWCMTDIEEGCCS
;
A
#
# COMPACT_ATOMS: atom_id res chain seq x y z
N MET A 1 25.02 -12.36 2.90
CA MET A 1 23.97 -13.25 2.37
C MET A 1 22.89 -12.36 1.80
N ALA A 2 22.27 -12.70 0.66
CA ALA A 2 21.11 -11.95 0.19
C ALA A 2 19.96 -12.18 1.19
N GLU A 3 19.36 -11.11 1.71
CA GLU A 3 18.18 -11.22 2.58
C GLU A 3 17.06 -11.93 1.82
N THR A 4 16.41 -12.92 2.43
CA THR A 4 15.22 -13.55 1.86
C THR A 4 13.97 -12.77 2.23
N LEU A 5 12.87 -12.97 1.48
CA LEU A 5 11.58 -12.39 1.82
C LEU A 5 11.12 -12.78 3.23
N LEU A 6 11.39 -14.03 3.64
CA LEU A 6 11.06 -14.51 4.98
C LEU A 6 11.90 -13.80 6.06
N ASP A 7 13.20 -13.58 5.80
CA ASP A 7 14.06 -12.85 6.73
C ASP A 7 13.59 -11.41 6.93
N LEU A 8 13.20 -10.75 5.84
CA LEU A 8 12.69 -9.37 5.86
C LEU A 8 11.41 -9.28 6.70
N LEU A 9 10.43 -10.17 6.45
CA LEU A 9 9.16 -10.17 7.18
C LEU A 9 9.37 -10.56 8.65
N THR A 10 10.23 -11.53 8.96
CA THR A 10 10.46 -11.92 10.37
C THR A 10 11.23 -10.86 11.17
N ASN A 11 11.98 -9.98 10.50
CA ASN A 11 12.79 -8.93 11.13
C ASN A 11 12.29 -7.50 10.81
N ARG A 12 10.99 -7.33 10.52
CA ARG A 12 10.40 -6.04 10.08
C ARG A 12 10.68 -4.86 11.00
N HIS A 13 10.83 -5.09 12.30
CA HIS A 13 11.10 -4.05 13.29
C HIS A 13 12.54 -3.48 13.22
N SER A 14 13.46 -4.21 12.61
CA SER A 14 14.85 -3.77 12.38
C SER A 14 15.12 -3.39 10.93
N LEU A 15 14.13 -3.50 10.06
CA LEU A 15 14.24 -3.14 8.66
C LEU A 15 14.33 -1.61 8.55
N THR A 16 15.17 -1.12 7.64
CA THR A 16 15.21 0.29 7.23
C THR A 16 14.45 0.47 5.91
N LYS A 17 14.00 1.70 5.64
CA LYS A 17 13.40 2.08 4.35
C LYS A 17 14.33 1.74 3.19
N ALA A 18 15.63 2.03 3.31
CA ALA A 18 16.61 1.75 2.26
C ALA A 18 16.75 0.25 1.97
N GLN A 19 16.71 -0.60 3.00
CA GLN A 19 16.71 -2.06 2.82
C GLN A 19 15.44 -2.54 2.12
N LEU A 20 14.26 -2.02 2.51
CA LEU A 20 13.02 -2.33 1.80
C LEU A 20 13.08 -1.93 0.32
N ASP A 21 13.46 -0.67 0.03
CA ASP A 21 13.57 -0.14 -1.32
C ASP A 21 14.51 -0.99 -2.18
N GLN A 22 15.69 -1.32 -1.65
CA GLN A 22 16.67 -2.14 -2.34
C GLN A 22 16.17 -3.57 -2.57
N PHE A 23 15.55 -4.20 -1.56
CA PHE A 23 15.02 -5.54 -1.68
C PHE A 23 13.92 -5.61 -2.74
N VAL A 24 12.94 -4.70 -2.67
CA VAL A 24 11.83 -4.62 -3.62
C VAL A 24 12.36 -4.39 -5.03
N LEU A 25 13.29 -3.45 -5.23
CA LEU A 25 13.87 -3.18 -6.55
C LEU A 25 14.59 -4.39 -7.12
N THR A 26 15.39 -5.10 -6.31
CA THR A 26 16.10 -6.30 -6.75
C THR A 26 15.13 -7.43 -7.13
N GLN A 27 14.15 -7.76 -6.28
CA GLN A 27 13.15 -8.79 -6.61
C GLN A 27 12.36 -8.41 -7.87
N TRP A 28 12.03 -7.13 -8.01
CA TRP A 28 11.31 -6.60 -9.15
C TRP A 28 12.09 -6.76 -10.47
N GLN A 29 13.37 -6.39 -10.48
CA GLN A 29 14.25 -6.55 -11.65
C GLN A 29 14.48 -8.02 -12.00
N ASP A 30 14.44 -8.93 -11.02
CA ASP A 30 14.50 -10.38 -11.23
C ASP A 30 13.18 -10.99 -11.78
N GLY A 31 12.13 -10.18 -11.97
CA GLY A 31 10.81 -10.66 -12.39
C GLY A 31 9.97 -11.29 -11.27
N LYS A 32 10.40 -11.18 -10.01
CA LYS A 32 9.73 -11.77 -8.83
C LYS A 32 8.72 -10.79 -8.24
N HIS A 33 7.74 -10.41 -9.06
CA HIS A 33 6.67 -9.45 -8.71
C HIS A 33 5.63 -10.03 -7.74
N PHE A 34 5.46 -11.36 -7.80
CA PHE A 34 4.59 -12.14 -6.93
C PHE A 34 5.42 -13.24 -6.28
N ASN A 35 5.37 -13.33 -4.96
CA ASN A 35 6.05 -14.35 -4.16
C ASN A 35 5.05 -15.02 -3.21
N GLN A 36 5.54 -15.95 -2.40
CA GLN A 36 4.75 -16.61 -1.38
C GLN A 36 5.58 -16.81 -0.11
N VAL A 37 4.93 -16.70 1.05
CA VAL A 37 5.51 -16.99 2.36
C VAL A 37 4.56 -17.85 3.19
N PRO A 38 5.08 -18.59 4.20
CA PRO A 38 4.23 -19.30 5.13
C PRO A 38 3.38 -18.34 5.97
N LEU A 39 2.10 -18.66 6.17
CA LEU A 39 1.19 -17.81 6.95
C LEU A 39 1.63 -17.55 8.39
N HIS A 40 2.32 -18.50 9.02
CA HIS A 40 2.83 -18.32 10.38
C HIS A 40 3.94 -17.26 10.48
N ALA A 41 4.51 -16.81 9.35
CA ALA A 41 5.47 -15.71 9.30
C ALA A 41 4.78 -14.33 9.21
N LEU A 42 3.47 -14.31 8.94
CA LEU A 42 2.68 -13.08 8.87
C LEU A 42 2.13 -12.71 10.25
N PRO A 43 1.94 -11.40 10.51
CA PRO A 43 1.48 -10.94 11.80
C PRO A 43 -0.03 -11.15 11.92
N ASP A 44 -0.49 -11.32 13.16
CA ASP A 44 -1.92 -11.33 13.46
C ASP A 44 -2.42 -9.88 13.62
N TYR A 45 -3.20 -9.41 12.64
CA TYR A 45 -3.70 -8.03 12.64
C TYR A 45 -4.70 -7.74 13.76
N LYS A 46 -5.32 -8.76 14.36
CA LYS A 46 -6.29 -8.62 15.47
C LYS A 46 -5.61 -8.18 16.77
N LYS A 47 -4.30 -8.42 16.90
CA LYS A 47 -3.49 -7.91 18.03
C LYS A 47 -3.33 -6.38 18.02
N TYR A 48 -3.77 -5.71 16.96
CA TYR A 48 -3.68 -4.26 16.76
C TYR A 48 -5.05 -3.60 16.64
N GLU A 49 -6.05 -4.08 17.37
CA GLU A 49 -7.42 -3.53 17.37
C GLU A 49 -7.55 -2.19 18.10
N SER A 50 -6.59 -1.87 18.99
CA SER A 50 -6.52 -0.55 19.64
C SER A 50 -6.19 0.59 18.66
N ILE A 51 -5.74 0.28 17.45
CA ILE A 51 -5.45 1.23 16.38
C ILE A 51 -6.63 1.23 15.41
N GLY A 52 -7.26 2.39 15.25
CA GLY A 52 -8.42 2.57 14.39
C GLY A 52 -8.10 2.37 12.91
N TRP A 53 -9.11 1.93 12.16
CA TRP A 53 -9.09 1.90 10.71
C TRP A 53 -9.47 3.27 10.15
N GLU A 54 -8.74 3.73 9.14
CA GLU A 54 -8.99 4.97 8.40
C GLU A 54 -9.36 4.65 6.95
N LYS A 55 -10.33 5.36 6.38
CA LYS A 55 -10.68 5.20 4.97
C LYS A 55 -9.63 5.84 4.07
N ILE A 56 -9.07 5.07 3.16
CA ILE A 56 -8.08 5.51 2.16
C ILE A 56 -8.51 4.91 0.81
N ASP A 57 -8.76 5.73 -0.20
CA ASP A 57 -9.19 5.26 -1.53
C ASP A 57 -10.29 4.18 -1.48
N CYS A 58 -9.97 2.92 -1.81
CA CYS A 58 -10.87 1.77 -1.85
C CYS A 58 -10.76 0.82 -0.64
N MET A 59 -10.02 1.22 0.38
CA MET A 59 -9.60 0.37 1.49
C MET A 59 -9.71 1.09 2.85
N LEU A 60 -9.60 0.28 3.89
CA LEU A 60 -9.41 0.72 5.26
C LEU A 60 -7.95 0.47 5.63
N THR A 61 -7.22 1.49 6.07
CA THR A 61 -5.81 1.39 6.43
C THR A 61 -5.64 1.62 7.93
N LYS A 62 -4.72 0.90 8.55
CA LYS A 62 -4.21 1.20 9.88
C LYS A 62 -2.68 1.18 9.88
N ILE A 63 -2.07 2.32 10.19
CA ILE A 63 -0.61 2.41 10.33
C ILE A 63 -0.24 2.09 11.78
N VAL A 64 0.48 1.00 11.97
CA VAL A 64 0.86 0.50 13.31
C VAL A 64 2.10 1.19 13.82
N SER A 65 3.08 1.40 12.95
CA SER A 65 4.32 2.06 13.30
C SER A 65 4.93 2.74 12.09
N GLN A 66 5.58 3.87 12.32
CA GLN A 66 6.40 4.57 11.36
C GLN A 66 7.77 4.83 12.00
N GLN A 67 8.82 4.39 11.32
CA GLN A 67 10.20 4.63 11.75
C GLN A 67 10.67 6.03 11.32
N ALA A 68 11.76 6.50 11.94
CA ALA A 68 12.31 7.83 11.66
C ALA A 68 12.76 8.01 10.20
N ASP A 69 13.19 6.93 9.54
CA ASP A 69 13.56 6.92 8.13
C ASP A 69 12.36 6.79 7.18
N GLY A 70 11.15 6.69 7.73
CA GLY A 70 9.89 6.62 6.99
C GLY A 70 9.38 5.25 6.63
N LEU A 71 10.11 4.18 6.96
CA LEU A 71 9.54 2.85 6.82
C LEU A 71 8.31 2.74 7.73
N SER A 72 7.17 2.45 7.12
CA SER A 72 5.93 2.22 7.84
C SER A 72 5.47 0.79 7.71
N PHE A 73 4.91 0.29 8.80
CA PHE A 73 4.23 -0.98 8.88
C PHE A 73 2.77 -0.74 9.24
N GLY A 74 1.88 -1.44 8.56
CA GLY A 74 0.46 -1.34 8.80
C GLY A 74 -0.31 -2.49 8.18
N PHE A 75 -1.61 -2.32 8.15
CA PHE A 75 -2.53 -3.23 7.52
C PHE A 75 -3.50 -2.46 6.63
N ASP A 76 -3.83 -3.05 5.49
CA ASP A 76 -4.93 -2.61 4.66
C ASP A 76 -6.00 -3.70 4.65
N MET A 77 -7.26 -3.29 4.79
CA MET A 77 -8.44 -4.13 4.58
C MET A 77 -9.17 -3.61 3.35
N PHE A 78 -9.34 -4.50 2.38
CA PHE A 78 -10.16 -4.29 1.19
C PHE A 78 -11.55 -4.85 1.48
N PRO A 79 -12.55 -4.00 1.78
CA PRO A 79 -13.90 -4.49 1.98
C PRO A 79 -14.47 -5.09 0.67
N PRO A 80 -15.56 -5.89 0.79
CA PRO A 80 -16.41 -6.24 -0.33
C PRO A 80 -16.64 -5.06 -1.28
N LYS A 81 -16.65 -5.33 -2.59
CA LYS A 81 -16.83 -4.32 -3.66
C LYS A 81 -15.70 -3.28 -3.81
N SER A 82 -14.57 -3.45 -3.14
CA SER A 82 -13.36 -2.60 -3.32
C SER A 82 -12.93 -2.47 -4.80
N ALA A 83 -13.25 -3.47 -5.64
CA ALA A 83 -13.05 -3.43 -7.09
C ALA A 83 -13.65 -2.18 -7.78
N ALA A 84 -14.75 -1.62 -7.26
CA ALA A 84 -15.42 -0.45 -7.82
C ALA A 84 -14.55 0.84 -7.80
N LYS A 85 -13.47 0.83 -7.02
CA LYS A 85 -12.47 1.91 -6.91
C LYS A 85 -11.05 1.39 -7.15
N GLY A 86 -10.89 0.15 -7.62
CA GLY A 86 -9.61 -0.50 -7.92
C GLY A 86 -8.96 0.01 -9.21
N ASP A 87 -8.93 1.32 -9.40
CA ASP A 87 -8.41 1.96 -10.60
C ASP A 87 -6.89 1.82 -10.69
N MET A 88 -6.38 1.73 -11.91
CA MET A 88 -4.93 1.74 -12.15
C MET A 88 -4.33 3.06 -11.68
N HIS A 89 -3.31 2.99 -10.83
CA HIS A 89 -2.62 4.14 -10.27
C HIS A 89 -1.13 3.84 -10.06
N VAL A 90 -0.38 4.87 -9.64
CA VAL A 90 0.99 4.77 -9.15
C VAL A 90 1.08 5.42 -7.77
N HIS A 91 2.04 4.96 -6.97
CA HIS A 91 2.55 5.69 -5.82
C HIS A 91 3.91 6.29 -6.18
N PRO A 92 4.02 7.59 -6.52
CA PRO A 92 5.25 8.21 -7.02
C PRO A 92 6.45 8.08 -6.08
N LEU A 93 6.21 8.10 -4.76
CA LEU A 93 7.26 8.22 -3.74
C LEU A 93 7.45 6.96 -2.90
N SER A 94 6.54 5.99 -2.99
CA SER A 94 6.45 4.87 -2.04
C SER A 94 6.62 3.52 -2.72
N SER A 95 7.67 2.79 -2.35
CA SER A 95 7.80 1.37 -2.66
C SER A 95 6.94 0.55 -1.71
N ARG A 96 6.38 -0.58 -2.20
CA ARG A 96 5.45 -1.39 -1.42
C ARG A 96 5.80 -2.86 -1.44
N LEU A 97 5.62 -3.49 -0.29
CA LEU A 97 5.55 -4.94 -0.11
C LEU A 97 4.25 -5.24 0.63
N ILE A 98 3.38 -6.02 0.01
CA ILE A 98 2.02 -6.30 0.46
C ILE A 98 1.89 -7.80 0.62
N SER A 99 1.55 -8.28 1.82
CA SER A 99 1.41 -9.71 2.11
C SER A 99 -0.03 -10.03 2.49
N VAL A 100 -0.69 -10.92 1.77
CA VAL A 100 -2.08 -11.29 2.05
C VAL A 100 -2.16 -12.18 3.28
N ILE A 101 -2.93 -11.77 4.28
CA ILE A 101 -3.11 -12.49 5.54
C ILE A 101 -4.41 -13.30 5.50
N GLU A 102 -5.50 -12.66 5.08
CA GLU A 102 -6.85 -13.22 5.10
C GLU A 102 -7.61 -12.79 3.84
N GLY A 103 -8.51 -13.65 3.35
CA GLY A 103 -9.33 -13.39 2.18
C GLY A 103 -8.59 -13.55 0.85
N PHE A 104 -9.25 -13.13 -0.22
CA PHE A 104 -8.77 -13.29 -1.60
C PHE A 104 -9.01 -12.02 -2.40
N GLY A 105 -8.23 -11.82 -3.45
CA GLY A 105 -8.34 -10.66 -4.31
C GLY A 105 -7.62 -10.83 -5.63
N THR A 106 -7.47 -9.72 -6.34
CA THR A 106 -6.77 -9.67 -7.63
C THR A 106 -5.78 -8.52 -7.60
N ALA A 107 -4.54 -8.81 -8.01
CA ALA A 107 -3.49 -7.83 -8.20
C ALA A 107 -3.08 -7.74 -9.67
N ILE A 108 -2.93 -6.52 -10.17
CA ILE A 108 -2.38 -6.24 -11.49
C ILE A 108 -1.22 -5.26 -11.32
N VAL A 109 -0.05 -5.61 -11.85
CA VAL A 109 1.15 -4.75 -11.81
C VAL A 109 1.78 -4.65 -13.19
N GLN A 110 2.28 -3.49 -13.57
CA GLN A 110 3.14 -3.35 -14.74
C GLN A 110 4.53 -3.83 -14.36
N THR A 111 4.98 -4.97 -14.87
CA THR A 111 6.30 -5.58 -14.61
C THR A 111 7.50 -4.71 -15.03
N HIS A 112 8.71 -5.09 -14.62
CA HIS A 112 9.95 -4.42 -15.02
C HIS A 112 10.17 -4.38 -16.55
N THR A 113 9.55 -5.30 -17.30
CA THR A 113 9.57 -5.34 -18.76
C THR A 113 8.56 -4.38 -19.42
N GLY A 114 7.75 -3.67 -18.62
CA GLY A 114 6.67 -2.81 -19.07
C GLY A 114 5.35 -3.52 -19.38
N LYS A 115 5.30 -4.87 -19.28
CA LYS A 115 4.07 -5.67 -19.48
C LYS A 115 3.20 -5.68 -18.24
N MET A 116 1.87 -5.66 -18.39
CA MET A 116 0.96 -5.91 -17.27
C MET A 116 0.93 -7.40 -16.93
N THR A 117 0.96 -7.74 -15.65
CA THR A 117 0.73 -9.11 -15.15
C THR A 117 -0.37 -9.07 -14.11
N LYS A 118 -1.33 -10.00 -14.24
CA LYS A 118 -2.44 -10.20 -13.32
C LYS A 118 -2.20 -11.50 -12.53
N LYS A 119 -2.49 -11.48 -11.24
CA LYS A 119 -2.54 -12.67 -10.37
C LYS A 119 -3.74 -12.56 -9.43
N ASP A 120 -4.48 -13.65 -9.29
CA ASP A 120 -5.42 -13.81 -8.19
C ASP A 120 -4.61 -14.23 -6.96
N VAL A 121 -4.81 -13.52 -5.86
CA VAL A 121 -4.00 -13.65 -4.65
C VAL A 121 -4.85 -14.14 -3.47
N GLY A 122 -4.20 -14.87 -2.58
CA GLY A 122 -4.80 -15.37 -1.34
C GLY A 122 -3.76 -15.45 -0.21
N PRO A 123 -4.14 -16.03 0.94
CA PRO A 123 -3.31 -16.01 2.13
C PRO A 123 -1.89 -16.55 1.88
N GLY A 124 -0.88 -15.76 2.25
CA GLY A 124 0.54 -16.05 2.09
C GLY A 124 1.15 -15.54 0.78
N ASP A 125 0.34 -15.08 -0.18
CA ASP A 125 0.85 -14.41 -1.36
C ASP A 125 1.43 -13.03 -1.01
N VAL A 126 2.54 -12.68 -1.66
CA VAL A 126 3.21 -11.39 -1.51
C VAL A 126 3.28 -10.70 -2.85
N ILE A 127 2.88 -9.44 -2.89
CA ILE A 127 2.97 -8.54 -4.03
C ILE A 127 4.02 -7.49 -3.69
N LEU A 128 4.97 -7.24 -4.58
CA LEU A 128 5.97 -6.20 -4.37
C LEU A 128 6.17 -5.39 -5.64
N PHE A 129 6.40 -4.09 -5.46
CA PHE A 129 6.70 -3.17 -6.55
C PHE A 129 7.41 -1.92 -6.04
N PRO A 130 8.40 -1.39 -6.79
CA PRO A 130 9.04 -0.13 -6.44
C PRO A 130 8.07 1.03 -6.64
N HIS A 131 8.41 2.18 -6.06
CA HIS A 131 7.71 3.44 -6.33
C HIS A 131 7.57 3.72 -7.83
N ALA A 132 6.57 4.53 -8.18
CA ALA A 132 6.21 4.90 -9.54
C ALA A 132 5.80 3.74 -10.47
N THR A 133 5.51 2.55 -9.93
CA THR A 133 5.03 1.40 -10.70
C THR A 133 3.50 1.45 -10.90
N PRO A 134 2.98 1.37 -12.14
CA PRO A 134 1.54 1.24 -12.37
C PRO A 134 0.99 -0.09 -11.84
N HIS A 135 -0.04 0.00 -11.01
CA HIS A 135 -0.72 -1.16 -10.44
C HIS A 135 -2.17 -0.85 -10.07
N CYS A 136 -2.94 -1.91 -9.84
CA CYS A 136 -4.20 -1.86 -9.12
C CYS A 136 -4.39 -3.17 -8.33
N PHE A 137 -5.11 -3.06 -7.23
CA PHE A 137 -5.28 -4.15 -6.28
C PHE A 137 -6.64 -4.01 -5.57
N TRP A 138 -7.38 -5.11 -5.43
CA TRP A 138 -8.68 -5.13 -4.78
C TRP A 138 -9.01 -6.51 -4.20
N GLY A 139 -9.91 -6.55 -3.21
CA GLY A 139 -10.45 -7.78 -2.62
C GLY A 139 -11.62 -8.36 -3.40
N ALA A 140 -11.99 -9.60 -3.10
CA ALA A 140 -13.15 -10.27 -3.69
C ALA A 140 -14.47 -9.52 -3.41
N GLU A 141 -15.50 -9.77 -4.22
CA GLU A 141 -16.78 -9.06 -4.08
C GLU A 141 -17.56 -9.43 -2.83
N GLU A 142 -17.36 -10.65 -2.31
CA GLU A 142 -18.22 -11.24 -1.27
C GLU A 142 -17.63 -11.19 0.15
N ALA A 143 -16.31 -11.05 0.27
CA ALA A 143 -15.62 -11.13 1.55
C ALA A 143 -14.44 -10.14 1.60
N PRO A 144 -14.15 -9.56 2.78
CA PRO A 144 -13.00 -8.68 2.93
C PRO A 144 -11.69 -9.45 2.74
N MET A 145 -10.67 -8.74 2.29
CA MET A 145 -9.30 -9.22 2.27
C MET A 145 -8.45 -8.32 3.15
N VAL A 146 -7.63 -8.92 4.02
CA VAL A 146 -6.72 -8.19 4.91
C VAL A 146 -5.29 -8.51 4.51
N VAL A 147 -4.47 -7.47 4.39
CA VAL A 147 -3.07 -7.57 4.02
C VAL A 147 -2.20 -6.84 5.04
N GLU A 148 -0.99 -7.34 5.25
CA GLU A 148 0.11 -6.54 5.79
C GLU A 148 0.64 -5.64 4.68
N VAL A 149 1.02 -4.41 5.04
CA VAL A 149 1.78 -3.50 4.18
C VAL A 149 3.06 -3.02 4.86
N LEU A 150 4.16 -3.09 4.11
CA LEU A 150 5.41 -2.36 4.37
C LEU A 150 5.58 -1.28 3.30
N LEU A 151 5.72 -0.04 3.75
CA LEU A 151 5.67 1.15 2.90
C LEU A 151 6.96 1.97 3.06
N GLY A 152 7.66 2.22 1.96
CA GLY A 152 8.91 2.98 1.94
C GLY A 152 8.81 4.25 1.08
N PRO A 153 8.42 5.41 1.64
CA PRO A 153 7.81 5.63 2.95
C PRO A 153 6.28 5.53 2.90
N TYR A 154 5.59 5.69 4.05
CA TYR A 154 4.16 6.04 4.04
C TYR A 154 3.97 7.47 3.54
N VAL A 155 3.08 7.64 2.57
CA VAL A 155 2.67 8.95 2.03
C VAL A 155 1.23 9.19 2.48
N PRO A 156 0.95 10.24 3.29
CA PRO A 156 -0.41 10.53 3.77
C PRO A 156 -1.41 10.69 2.63
N PHE A 157 -2.69 10.40 2.89
CA PHE A 157 -3.73 10.44 1.87
C PHE A 157 -3.94 11.84 1.28
N GLU A 158 -3.75 12.88 2.09
CA GLU A 158 -3.91 14.28 1.69
C GLU A 158 -2.73 14.78 0.83
N HIS A 159 -1.60 14.07 0.85
CA HIS A 159 -0.43 14.45 0.07
C HIS A 159 -0.75 14.33 -1.42
N PRO A 160 -0.51 15.37 -2.26
CA PRO A 160 -0.99 15.39 -3.65
C PRO A 160 -0.40 14.29 -4.55
N LEU A 161 0.68 13.66 -4.12
CA LEU A 161 1.28 12.48 -4.78
C LEU A 161 1.04 11.18 -3.99
N HIS A 162 -0.06 11.06 -3.23
CA HIS A 162 -0.44 9.80 -2.61
C HIS A 162 -0.68 8.74 -3.69
N THR A 163 -1.66 8.98 -4.56
CA THR A 163 -1.92 8.19 -5.77
C THR A 163 -2.05 9.10 -6.98
N VAL A 164 -1.53 8.67 -8.13
CA VAL A 164 -1.66 9.40 -9.39
C VAL A 164 -2.03 8.43 -10.49
N CYS A 165 -2.92 8.82 -11.41
CA CYS A 165 -3.22 7.95 -12.55
C CYS A 165 -1.98 7.81 -13.47
N PRO A 166 -1.74 6.65 -14.11
CA PRO A 166 -0.48 6.40 -14.81
C PRO A 166 -0.17 7.39 -15.94
N ILE A 167 -1.21 7.88 -16.63
CA ILE A 167 -1.06 8.85 -17.73
C ILE A 167 -0.51 10.18 -17.20
N LYS A 168 -1.10 10.70 -16.11
CA LYS A 168 -0.65 11.94 -15.45
C LYS A 168 0.72 11.76 -14.84
N ALA A 169 0.95 10.63 -14.16
CA ALA A 169 2.25 10.29 -13.58
C ALA A 169 3.37 10.28 -14.62
N LYS A 170 3.16 9.64 -15.77
CA LYS A 170 4.13 9.63 -16.87
C LYS A 170 4.46 11.03 -17.38
N LYS A 171 3.46 11.91 -17.51
CA LYS A 171 3.68 13.30 -17.92
C LYS A 171 4.50 14.06 -16.88
N ILE A 172 4.10 13.99 -15.61
CA ILE A 172 4.78 14.69 -14.52
C ILE A 172 6.21 14.19 -14.35
N ALA A 173 6.45 12.87 -14.41
CA ALA A 173 7.79 12.30 -14.30
C ALA A 173 8.72 12.72 -15.46
N ASN A 174 8.18 13.02 -16.64
CA ASN A 174 8.97 13.55 -17.76
C ASN A 174 9.31 15.04 -17.56
N ASP A 175 8.34 15.84 -17.12
CA ASP A 175 8.47 17.30 -16.99
C ASP A 175 9.20 17.71 -15.69
N TYR A 176 9.02 16.93 -14.63
CA TYR A 176 9.49 17.16 -13.25
C TYR A 176 10.00 15.86 -12.60
N PRO A 177 11.06 15.23 -13.13
CA PRO A 177 11.54 13.92 -12.69
C PRO A 177 11.93 13.86 -11.20
N GLU A 178 12.31 14.99 -10.61
CA GLU A 178 12.63 15.09 -9.19
C GLU A 178 11.44 14.82 -8.26
N LEU A 179 10.20 14.98 -8.72
CA LEU A 179 8.99 14.70 -7.93
C LEU A 179 8.66 13.20 -7.82
N PHE A 180 9.40 12.35 -8.54
CA PHE A 180 9.21 10.90 -8.61
C PHE A 180 10.45 10.13 -8.12
N LYS A 181 11.40 10.84 -7.51
CA LYS A 181 12.54 10.20 -6.85
C LYS A 181 12.12 9.76 -5.45
N SER A 182 12.73 8.67 -4.99
CA SER A 182 12.66 8.30 -3.57
C SER A 182 13.10 9.49 -2.72
N CYS A 183 12.33 9.78 -1.68
CA CYS A 183 12.55 10.89 -0.76
C CYS A 183 12.51 10.39 0.69
N ASP A 184 13.09 11.18 1.59
CA ASP A 184 12.93 10.99 3.02
C ASP A 184 11.59 11.59 3.49
N VAL A 185 11.10 11.17 4.65
CA VAL A 185 9.80 11.64 5.19
C VAL A 185 9.77 13.14 5.37
N GLU A 186 10.88 13.71 5.83
CA GLU A 186 11.02 15.14 6.08
C GLU A 186 10.89 15.99 4.79
N GLU A 187 11.05 15.37 3.62
CA GLU A 187 10.92 16.05 2.33
C GLU A 187 9.49 16.07 1.79
N LEU A 188 8.57 15.26 2.35
CA LEU A 188 7.19 15.12 1.85
C LEU A 188 6.46 16.47 1.80
N ASP A 189 6.55 17.28 2.86
CA ASP A 189 5.88 18.59 2.90
C ASP A 189 6.45 19.55 1.85
N HIS A 190 7.76 19.51 1.61
CA HIS A 190 8.41 20.33 0.59
C HIS A 190 7.95 19.91 -0.82
N ILE A 191 7.89 18.60 -1.09
CA ILE A 191 7.40 18.05 -2.35
C ILE A 191 5.94 18.43 -2.56
N ALA A 192 5.08 18.29 -1.54
CA ALA A 192 3.68 18.69 -1.59
C ALA A 192 3.53 20.18 -1.94
N ALA A 193 4.26 21.06 -1.26
CA ALA A 193 4.22 22.50 -1.52
C ALA A 193 4.62 22.85 -2.96
N LYS A 194 5.64 22.15 -3.50
CA LYS A 194 6.07 22.32 -4.88
C LYS A 194 4.99 21.86 -5.87
N VAL A 195 4.36 20.71 -5.64
CA VAL A 195 3.27 20.20 -6.49
C VAL A 195 2.09 21.19 -6.49
N VAL A 196 1.70 21.70 -5.33
CA VAL A 196 0.63 22.71 -5.19
C VAL A 196 0.98 24.00 -5.96
N ALA A 197 2.24 24.44 -5.89
CA ALA A 197 2.69 25.61 -6.65
C ALA A 197 2.62 25.38 -8.18
N LEU A 198 2.95 24.17 -8.65
CA LEU A 198 2.83 23.78 -10.06
C LEU A 198 1.37 23.66 -10.51
N GLN A 199 0.47 23.15 -9.66
CA GLN A 199 -0.97 23.11 -9.93
C GLN A 199 -1.56 24.52 -10.09
N LYS A 200 -1.18 25.46 -9.21
CA LYS A 200 -1.60 26.87 -9.31
C LYS A 200 -1.15 27.54 -10.60
N GLN A 201 -0.07 27.06 -11.21
CA GLN A 201 0.44 27.53 -12.49
C GLN A 201 -0.17 26.80 -13.70
N GLY A 202 -1.02 25.78 -13.47
CA GLY A 202 -1.57 24.93 -14.53
C GLY A 202 -0.55 23.98 -15.17
N LEU A 203 0.61 23.79 -14.53
CA LEU A 203 1.71 22.96 -15.04
C LEU A 203 1.53 21.49 -14.68
N VAL A 204 0.87 21.22 -13.55
CA VAL A 204 0.50 19.89 -13.08
C VAL A 204 -1.01 19.83 -12.89
N GLU A 205 -1.64 18.78 -13.40
CA GLU A 205 -3.06 18.52 -13.19
C GLU A 205 -3.20 17.16 -12.52
N LEU A 206 -3.80 17.13 -11.34
CA LEU A 206 -4.03 15.92 -10.55
C LEU A 206 -5.54 15.79 -10.29
N SER A 207 -5.98 14.56 -10.10
CA SER A 207 -7.36 14.30 -9.69
C SER A 207 -7.48 14.49 -8.18
N GLU A 208 -8.65 14.90 -7.70
CA GLU A 208 -8.93 14.90 -6.27
C GLU A 208 -8.97 13.45 -5.74
N HIS A 209 -8.35 13.24 -4.58
CA HIS A 209 -8.48 11.95 -3.88
C HIS A 209 -9.89 11.79 -3.35
N ARG A 210 -10.41 10.56 -3.47
CA ARG A 210 -11.77 10.24 -3.05
C ARG A 210 -11.79 8.89 -2.38
N VAL A 211 -12.19 8.87 -1.12
CA VAL A 211 -12.49 7.63 -0.41
C VAL A 211 -13.74 6.95 -0.99
N MET A 212 -13.93 5.70 -0.61
CA MET A 212 -15.16 4.94 -0.79
C MET A 212 -16.29 5.47 0.10
N ASP A 213 -17.51 5.41 -0.41
CA ASP A 213 -18.73 5.80 0.31
C ASP A 213 -19.28 4.67 1.22
N TRP A 214 -18.64 3.50 1.21
CA TRP A 214 -18.95 2.32 2.03
C TRP A 214 -17.75 1.97 2.94
N GLY A 215 -17.84 0.90 3.72
CA GLY A 215 -16.74 0.42 4.56
C GLY A 215 -16.88 0.72 6.05
N ASP A 216 -17.72 1.70 6.43
CA ASP A 216 -17.94 2.06 7.84
C ASP A 216 -18.56 0.91 8.64
N GLU A 217 -19.39 0.10 7.98
CA GLU A 217 -19.99 -1.11 8.54
C GLU A 217 -18.92 -2.12 9.00
N PHE A 218 -17.77 -2.17 8.33
CA PHE A 218 -16.66 -3.06 8.70
C PHE A 218 -15.80 -2.49 9.82
N ILE A 219 -15.76 -1.16 9.97
CA ILE A 219 -15.12 -0.51 11.13
C ILE A 219 -15.93 -0.83 12.41
N GLN A 220 -17.26 -0.79 12.32
CA GLN A 220 -18.15 -0.96 13.48
C GLN A 220 -18.34 -2.43 13.91
N THR A 221 -18.45 -3.36 12.95
CA THR A 221 -18.73 -4.78 13.23
C THR A 221 -17.60 -5.42 14.06
N TRP A 222 -16.36 -4.96 13.90
CA TRP A 222 -15.19 -5.50 14.60
C TRP A 222 -14.94 -4.87 15.98
N CYS A 223 -15.55 -3.71 16.27
CA CYS A 223 -15.58 -3.15 17.62
C CYS A 223 -16.63 -3.82 18.52
N MET A 224 -17.56 -4.63 17.97
CA MET A 224 -18.69 -5.20 18.70
C MET A 224 -18.56 -6.69 19.01
N THR A 225 -17.65 -7.42 18.36
CA THR A 225 -17.44 -8.85 18.61
C THR A 225 -16.88 -9.19 20.00
N ASP A 226 -16.38 -8.21 20.75
CA ASP A 226 -15.89 -8.40 22.13
C ASP A 226 -16.96 -8.17 23.22
N ILE A 227 -18.19 -7.80 22.86
CA ILE A 227 -19.24 -7.53 23.87
C ILE A 227 -20.17 -8.75 24.09
N GLU A 228 -20.24 -9.70 23.15
CA GLU A 228 -21.21 -10.81 23.24
C GLU A 228 -20.70 -12.12 23.87
N GLU A 229 -19.39 -12.33 24.08
CA GLU A 229 -18.90 -13.52 24.81
C GLU A 229 -18.83 -13.34 26.34
N GLY A 230 -19.32 -12.22 26.88
CA GLY A 230 -19.26 -11.88 28.31
C GLY A 230 -20.55 -12.03 29.11
N CYS A 231 -21.67 -12.45 28.50
CA CYS A 231 -22.98 -12.50 29.18
C CYS A 231 -23.82 -13.70 28.72
N CYS A 232 -23.53 -14.89 29.24
CA CYS A 232 -24.57 -15.85 29.67
C CYS A 232 -23.94 -16.85 30.66
N SER A 233 -24.44 -16.75 31.89
CA SER A 233 -24.34 -17.69 33.01
C SER A 233 -24.75 -19.12 32.68
#